data_AF-A0A6L7W222-F1
#
_entry.id   AF-A0A6L7W222-F1
#
_cell.length_a   1.000
_cell.length_b   1.000
_cell.length_c   1.000
_cell.angle_alpha   90.00
_cell.angle_beta   90.00
_cell.angle_gamma   90.00
#
_symmetry.space_group_name_H-M   'P 1'
#
loop_
_entity.id
_entity.type
_entity.pdbx_description
1 polymer ?
#
loop_
_entity_poly.entity_id
_entity_poly.type
_entity_poly.pdbx_seq_one_letter_code
_entity_poly.pdbx_strand_id
1 'polypeptide(L)' 'MTPLLQKAFERTIKLPQEKQDQFARFLLAELESDQRWAELFSRPESEDLLERLADEAIVAHRAGRTLPLNVKPWRN' A
#
# COMPACT_ATOMS: atom_id res chain seq x y z
N MET A 1 -19.02 0.54 -15.49
CA MET A 1 -18.55 0.87 -14.13
C MET A 1 -19.11 -0.17 -13.17
N THR A 2 -18.34 -0.73 -12.24
CA THR A 2 -18.92 -1.66 -11.24
C THR A 2 -19.89 -0.88 -10.33
N PRO A 3 -20.90 -1.55 -9.72
CA PRO A 3 -21.84 -0.85 -8.83
C PRO A 3 -21.15 -0.12 -7.68
N LEU A 4 -20.06 -0.68 -7.16
CA LEU A 4 -19.28 -0.06 -6.08
C LEU A 4 -18.55 1.20 -6.55
N LEU A 5 -17.87 1.13 -7.71
CA LEU A 5 -17.16 2.27 -8.29
C LEU A 5 -18.14 3.40 -8.64
N GLN A 6 -19.31 3.06 -9.16
CA GLN A 6 -20.37 4.03 -9.45
C GLN A 6 -20.81 4.76 -8.18
N LYS A 7 -21.11 4.02 -7.10
CA LYS A 7 -21.49 4.59 -5.81
C LYS A 7 -20.40 5.50 -5.21
N ALA A 8 -19.12 5.17 -5.42
CA ALA A 8 -18.02 6.03 -5.01
C ALA A 8 -18.04 7.36 -5.76
N PHE A 9 -18.13 7.34 -7.10
CA PHE A 9 -18.23 8.54 -7.91
C PHE A 9 -19.46 9.40 -7.57
N GLU A 10 -20.64 8.79 -7.42
CA GLU A 10 -21.88 9.49 -7.03
C GLU A 10 -21.77 10.23 -5.69
N ARG A 11 -20.93 9.73 -4.77
CA ARG A 11 -20.64 10.41 -3.50
C ARG A 11 -19.61 11.51 -3.69
N THR A 12 -18.55 11.25 -4.45
CA THR A 12 -17.47 12.22 -4.70
C THR A 12 -17.99 13.47 -5.38
N ILE A 13 -18.84 13.36 -6.41
CA ILE A 13 -19.37 14.53 -7.14
C ILE A 13 -20.21 15.48 -6.27
N LYS A 14 -20.70 15.02 -5.11
CA LYS A 14 -21.46 15.83 -4.16
C LYS A 14 -20.58 16.63 -3.20
N LEU A 15 -19.27 16.36 -3.18
CA LEU A 15 -18.30 17.05 -2.34
C LEU A 15 -17.90 18.41 -2.96
N PRO A 16 -17.35 19.35 -2.19
CA PRO A 16 -16.71 20.55 -2.75
C PRO A 16 -15.59 20.18 -3.73
N GLN A 17 -15.37 20.97 -4.77
CA GLN A 17 -14.39 20.68 -5.84
C GLN A 17 -13.00 20.34 -5.30
N GLU A 18 -12.52 21.07 -4.31
CA GLU A 18 -11.23 20.78 -3.66
C GLU A 18 -11.14 19.35 -3.10
N LYS A 19 -12.26 18.85 -2.52
CA LYS A 19 -12.34 17.49 -2.01
C LYS A 19 -12.48 16.45 -3.12
N GLN A 20 -13.12 16.80 -4.23
CA GLN A 20 -13.15 15.95 -5.42
C GLN A 20 -11.74 15.75 -5.98
N ASP A 21 -10.98 16.84 -6.13
CA ASP A 21 -9.60 16.82 -6.60
C ASP A 21 -8.69 16.04 -5.65
N GLN A 22 -8.83 16.24 -4.33
CA GLN A 22 -8.09 15.47 -3.34
C GLN A 22 -8.36 13.97 -3.48
N PHE A 23 -9.63 13.56 -3.64
CA PHE A 23 -9.99 12.16 -3.83
C PHE A 23 -9.46 11.61 -5.15
N ALA A 24 -9.54 12.39 -6.23
CA ALA A 24 -9.05 11.98 -7.55
C ALA A 24 -7.53 11.75 -7.54
N ARG A 25 -6.77 12.67 -6.93
CA ARG A 25 -5.32 12.53 -6.77
C ARG A 25 -4.95 11.30 -5.95
N PHE A 26 -5.66 11.07 -4.84
CA PHE A 26 -5.48 9.87 -4.02
C PHE A 26 -5.71 8.60 -4.85
N LEU A 27 -6.86 8.48 -5.53
CA LEU A 27 -7.19 7.30 -6.31
C LEU A 27 -6.18 7.03 -7.44
N LEU A 28 -5.73 8.07 -8.14
CA LEU A 28 -4.71 7.94 -9.18
C LEU A 28 -3.38 7.45 -8.60
N ALA A 29 -2.95 8.03 -7.47
CA ALA A 29 -1.71 7.63 -6.81
C ALA A 29 -1.74 6.17 -6.33
N GLU A 30 -2.88 5.69 -5.80
CA GLU A 30 -3.06 4.29 -5.42
C GLU A 30 -2.97 3.35 -6.64
N LEU A 31 -3.65 3.68 -7.74
CA LEU A 31 -3.60 2.88 -8.98
C LEU A 31 -2.18 2.81 -9.55
N GLU A 32 -1.45 3.93 -9.58
CA GLU A 32 -0.06 3.95 -10.01
C GLU A 32 0.85 3.17 -9.04
N SER A 33 0.57 3.22 -7.74
CA SER A 33 1.31 2.46 -6.73
C SER A 33 1.13 0.95 -6.94
N ASP A 34 -0.11 0.50 -7.11
CA ASP A 34 -0.43 -0.91 -7.39
C ASP A 34 0.26 -1.39 -8.66
N GLN A 35 0.25 -0.58 -9.72
CA GLN A 35 0.92 -0.92 -10.97
C GLN A 35 2.44 -1.03 -10.79
N ARG A 36 3.08 -0.07 -10.10
CA ARG A 36 4.52 -0.11 -9.84
C ARG A 36 4.92 -1.33 -9.02
N TRP A 37 4.15 -1.67 -7.99
CA TRP A 37 4.42 -2.86 -7.18
C TRP A 37 4.25 -4.15 -7.98
N ALA A 38 3.19 -4.27 -8.76
CA ALA A 38 2.98 -5.43 -9.63
C ALA A 38 4.15 -5.63 -10.61
N GLU A 39 4.63 -4.53 -11.21
CA GLU A 39 5.78 -4.57 -12.11
C GLU A 39 7.06 -4.99 -11.37
N LEU A 40 7.35 -4.38 -10.22
CA LEU A 40 8.54 -4.71 -9.42
C LEU A 40 8.55 -6.18 -8.98
N PHE A 41 7.42 -6.70 -8.50
CA PHE A 41 7.30 -8.09 -8.05
C PHE A 41 7.26 -9.12 -9.19
N SER A 42 6.96 -8.71 -10.43
CA SER A 42 7.04 -9.62 -11.58
C SER A 42 8.48 -9.95 -12.03
N ARG A 43 9.47 -9.22 -11.51
CA ARG A 43 10.88 -9.36 -11.87
C ARG A 43 11.55 -10.40 -11.00
N PRO A 44 12.32 -11.37 -11.55
CA PRO A 44 13.02 -12.39 -10.76
C PRO A 44 13.96 -11.81 -9.70
N GLU A 45 14.59 -10.66 -9.99
CA GLU A 45 15.51 -9.98 -9.07
C GLU A 45 14.81 -9.52 -7.77
N SER A 46 13.48 -9.40 -7.79
CA SER A 46 12.71 -9.08 -6.58
C SER A 46 12.67 -10.25 -5.60
N GLU A 47 12.66 -11.50 -6.08
CA GLU A 47 12.69 -12.69 -5.23
C GLU A 47 14.03 -12.79 -4.50
N ASP A 48 15.14 -12.66 -5.22
CA ASP A 48 16.50 -12.66 -4.65
C ASP A 48 16.68 -11.55 -3.59
N LEU A 49 16.15 -10.36 -3.87
CA LEU A 49 16.19 -9.24 -2.93
C LEU A 49 15.39 -9.54 -1.66
N LEU A 50 14.18 -10.09 -1.80
CA LEU A 50 13.31 -10.41 -0.68
C LEU A 50 13.88 -11.55 0.17
N GLU A 51 14.50 -12.56 -0.45
CA GLU A 51 15.20 -13.64 0.26
C GLU A 51 16.32 -13.08 1.13
N ARG A 52 17.16 -12.21 0.57
CA ARG A 52 18.24 -11.55 1.34
C ARG A 52 17.70 -10.71 2.49
N LEU A 53 16.62 -9.93 2.26
CA LEU A 53 16.01 -9.14 3.32
C LEU A 53 15.43 -10.01 4.44
N ALA A 54 14.87 -11.17 4.11
CA ALA A 54 14.38 -12.12 5.09
C ALA A 54 15.53 -12.71 5.93
N ASP A 55 16.63 -13.09 5.29
CA ASP A 55 17.83 -13.58 5.98
C ASP A 55 18.41 -12.53 6.93
N GLU A 56 18.54 -11.28 6.46
CA GLU A 56 19.01 -10.16 7.28
C GLU A 56 18.11 -9.94 8.50
N ALA A 57 16.79 -9.98 8.33
CA ALA A 57 15.82 -9.83 9.41
C ALA A 57 15.93 -10.96 10.44
N ILE A 58 16.09 -12.22 9.99
CA ILE A 58 16.28 -13.38 10.87
C ILE A 58 17.59 -13.25 11.67
N VAL A 59 18.69 -12.87 11.01
CA VAL A 59 19.98 -12.64 11.66
C VAL A 59 19.88 -11.51 12.69
N ALA A 60 19.24 -10.39 12.35
CA ALA A 60 19.03 -9.28 13.26
C ALA A 60 18.19 -9.69 14.49
N HIS A 61 17.13 -10.47 14.27
CA HIS A 61 16.28 -10.97 15.36
C HIS A 61 17.06 -11.87 16.32
N ARG A 62 17.79 -12.85 15.79
CA ARG A 62 18.64 -13.76 16.59
C ARG A 62 19.73 -13.03 17.36
N ALA A 63 20.22 -11.92 16.83
CA ALA A 63 21.20 -11.07 17.49
C ALA A 63 20.58 -10.05 18.48
N GLY A 64 19.28 -10.11 18.75
CA GLY A 64 18.59 -9.19 19.67
C GLY A 64 18.48 -7.75 19.15
N ARG A 65 18.65 -7.53 17.84
CA ARG A 65 18.60 -6.20 17.20
C ARG A 65 17.21 -5.82 16.67
N THR A 66 16.17 -6.49 17.15
CA THR A 66 14.78 -6.21 16.76
C THR A 66 13.97 -5.80 17.99
N LEU A 67 12.97 -4.94 17.79
CA LEU A 67 12.02 -4.59 18.84
C LEU A 67 10.70 -5.35 18.63
N PRO A 68 9.96 -5.68 19.71
CA PRO A 68 8.60 -6.15 19.59
C PRO A 68 7.76 -5.16 18.77
N LEU A 69 7.01 -5.67 17.81
CA LEU A 69 6.10 -4.84 17.03
C LEU A 69 4.93 -4.39 17.93
N ASN A 70 4.98 -3.15 18.40
CA ASN A 70 3.90 -2.57 19.17
C ASN A 70 2.80 -2.04 18.24
N VAL A 71 1.95 -2.95 17.76
CA VAL A 71 0.70 -2.53 17.10
C VAL A 71 -0.27 -2.03 18.16
N LYS A 72 -0.43 -0.71 18.30
CA LYS A 72 -1.66 -0.20 18.91
C LYS A 72 -2.80 -0.66 17.99
N PRO A 73 -3.79 -1.43 18.48
CA PRO A 73 -4.94 -1.77 17.66
C PRO A 73 -5.59 -0.47 17.21
N TRP A 74 -5.84 -0.34 15.91
CA TRP A 74 -6.69 0.71 15.35
C TRP A 74 -8.05 0.57 16.04
N ARG A 75 -8.30 1.39 17.08
CA ARG A 75 -9.60 1.43 17.74
C ARG A 75 -10.52 2.30 16.90
N ASN A 76 -11.67 1.71 16.58
CA ASN A 76 -12.83 2.22 15.85
C ASN A 76 -13.17 3.69 16.12
#